data_AF-A0A9P1GKK4-F1
#
_entry.id   AF-A0A9P1GKK4-F1
#
_cell.length_a   1.000
_cell.length_b   1.000
_cell.length_c   1.000
_cell.angle_alpha   90.00
_cell.angle_beta   90.00
_cell.angle_gamma   90.00
#
_symmetry.space_group_name_H-M   'P 1'
#
loop_
_entity.id
_entity.type
_entity.pdbx_description
1 polymer ?
#
loop_
_entity_poly.entity_id
_entity_poly.type
_entity_poly.pdbx_seq_one_letter_code
_entity_poly.pdbx_strand_id
1 'polypeptide(L)'
;MGYPAVSSKIRAGLRRFPPRSTRNIQQILGARPDGDHSSDESVGCFERCLKRRRANPEENVGFSATEPAERWVVWVSIDPRSGQIFPYPKEVSQLLELGLKRGDAAVSLGDSFFGATVELSDGNFQQRTARGGRDVQRLLLRRPEETVTLWVRQGRYRWSVVDAGTAGSQERVASMPEEAVDLSKLEEQREREPPPPDDREGVALWQWCHELHVTPAQAEHLEDCFWGIYTEQQNSQIEEAYQGAERQVEITVGVRQYQVVFGPIPGFARQEVSGTSCLPRFTQHG
;
A
#
# COMPACT_ATOMS: atom_id res chain seq x y z
N MET A 1 -9.01 13.12 -58.94
CA MET A 1 -7.92 12.89 -57.96
C MET A 1 -8.55 12.87 -56.57
N GLY A 2 -8.67 11.68 -55.97
CA GLY A 2 -9.26 11.53 -54.64
C GLY A 2 -8.20 11.69 -53.55
N TYR A 3 -8.48 12.50 -52.54
CA TYR A 3 -7.65 12.56 -51.33
C TYR A 3 -7.82 11.26 -50.53
N PRO A 4 -6.75 10.64 -50.02
CA PRO A 4 -6.86 9.48 -49.14
C PRO A 4 -7.56 9.90 -47.84
N ALA A 5 -8.63 9.19 -47.48
CA ALA A 5 -9.29 9.35 -46.19
C ALA A 5 -8.30 8.97 -45.08
N VAL A 6 -7.87 9.95 -44.29
CA VAL A 6 -7.03 9.72 -43.12
C VAL A 6 -7.93 9.10 -42.04
N SER A 7 -7.83 7.78 -41.86
CA SER A 7 -8.49 7.06 -40.77
C SER A 7 -7.87 7.49 -39.45
N SER A 8 -8.56 8.37 -38.72
CA SER A 8 -8.20 8.77 -37.37
C SER A 8 -8.47 7.60 -36.41
N LYS A 9 -7.47 6.74 -36.21
CA LYS A 9 -7.52 5.63 -35.26
C LYS A 9 -7.30 6.17 -33.85
N ILE A 10 -8.39 6.44 -33.13
CA ILE A 10 -8.37 6.64 -31.68
C ILE A 10 -8.02 5.28 -31.06
N ARG A 11 -6.92 5.20 -30.31
CA ARG A 11 -6.50 3.98 -29.60
C ARG A 11 -6.49 4.27 -28.11
N ALA A 12 -7.41 3.71 -27.35
CA ALA A 12 -7.36 3.73 -25.89
C ALA A 12 -6.85 2.38 -25.36
N GLY A 13 -6.03 2.41 -24.30
CA GLY A 13 -5.58 1.20 -23.59
C GLY A 13 -6.61 0.77 -22.54
N LEU A 14 -6.80 -0.53 -22.37
CA LEU A 14 -7.56 -1.13 -21.28
C LEU A 14 -6.65 -1.91 -20.35
N ARG A 15 -6.94 -1.88 -19.04
CA ARG A 15 -6.27 -2.72 -18.04
C ARG A 15 -7.31 -3.51 -17.26
N ARG A 16 -7.04 -4.81 -17.05
CA ARG A 16 -7.79 -5.70 -16.17
C ARG A 16 -7.18 -5.64 -14.78
N PHE A 17 -7.97 -5.28 -13.79
CA PHE A 17 -7.59 -5.47 -12.40
C PHE A 17 -8.03 -6.86 -11.95
N PRO A 18 -7.21 -7.56 -11.15
CA PRO A 18 -7.72 -8.73 -10.45
C PRO A 18 -8.95 -8.29 -9.65
N PRO A 19 -9.93 -9.18 -9.48
CA PRO A 19 -11.10 -8.90 -8.65
C PRO A 19 -10.70 -8.21 -7.35
N ARG A 20 -11.16 -6.98 -7.17
CA ARG A 20 -11.02 -6.24 -5.92
C ARG A 20 -12.38 -6.25 -5.24
N SER A 21 -12.39 -6.41 -3.92
CA SER A 21 -13.60 -6.24 -3.12
C SER A 21 -14.27 -4.89 -3.47
N THR A 22 -15.52 -4.94 -3.93
CA THR A 22 -16.28 -3.80 -4.47
C THR A 22 -16.64 -2.72 -3.43
N ARG A 23 -16.27 -2.92 -2.15
CA ARG A 23 -16.57 -1.98 -1.05
C ARG A 23 -15.88 -0.61 -1.15
N ASN A 24 -14.94 -0.39 -2.06
CA ASN A 24 -14.15 0.86 -2.13
C ASN A 24 -14.39 1.73 -3.37
N ILE A 25 -15.28 1.37 -4.29
CA ILE A 25 -15.40 2.07 -5.58
C ILE A 25 -16.05 3.47 -5.45
N GLN A 26 -16.89 3.73 -4.44
CA GLN A 26 -17.53 5.05 -4.26
C GLN A 26 -16.66 6.10 -3.52
N GLN A 27 -15.52 5.73 -2.93
CA GLN A 27 -14.67 6.69 -2.18
C GLN A 27 -13.56 7.35 -3.02
N ILE A 28 -13.32 6.91 -4.27
CA ILE A 28 -12.13 7.30 -5.07
C ILE A 28 -12.33 8.60 -5.89
N LEU A 29 -13.55 9.13 -6.01
CA LEU A 29 -13.86 10.29 -6.88
C LEU A 29 -13.54 11.68 -6.28
N GLY A 30 -12.70 11.78 -5.25
CA GLY A 30 -12.60 12.98 -4.40
C GLY A 30 -11.31 13.80 -4.40
N ALA A 31 -10.19 13.35 -5.00
CA ALA A 31 -8.89 14.01 -4.78
C ALA A 31 -8.16 14.34 -6.09
N ARG A 32 -7.75 15.61 -6.24
CA ARG A 32 -6.79 16.08 -7.24
C ARG A 32 -5.43 16.25 -6.57
N PRO A 33 -4.35 15.69 -7.12
CA PRO A 33 -3.01 16.16 -6.83
C PRO A 33 -2.40 16.91 -8.03
N ASP A 34 -1.78 18.04 -7.73
CA ASP A 34 -0.81 18.72 -8.59
C ASP A 34 0.55 18.00 -8.48
N GLY A 35 1.25 17.88 -9.62
CA GLY A 35 2.51 17.15 -9.75
C GLY A 35 3.73 17.78 -9.05
N ASP A 36 4.85 17.05 -8.97
CA ASP A 36 5.94 17.14 -9.94
C ASP A 36 7.22 16.41 -9.43
N HIS A 37 7.90 15.72 -10.36
CA HIS A 37 9.35 15.47 -10.45
C HIS A 37 10.16 14.54 -9.51
N SER A 38 10.95 13.69 -10.20
CA SER A 38 12.38 13.40 -10.03
C SER A 38 12.79 12.06 -9.38
N SER A 39 13.21 11.16 -10.26
CA SER A 39 14.06 9.98 -10.03
C SER A 39 15.48 10.36 -9.58
N ASP A 40 16.04 9.66 -8.59
CA ASP A 40 17.48 9.37 -8.53
C ASP A 40 17.82 8.18 -7.61
N GLU A 41 18.97 7.58 -7.89
CA GLU A 41 19.37 6.20 -7.73
C GLU A 41 20.07 5.80 -6.40
N SER A 42 19.92 4.50 -6.09
CA SER A 42 20.98 3.55 -5.65
C SER A 42 21.46 3.41 -4.19
N VAL A 43 22.02 2.20 -3.99
CA VAL A 43 22.91 1.63 -2.96
C VAL A 43 22.19 1.18 -1.67
N GLY A 44 22.19 -0.09 -1.24
CA GLY A 44 23.10 -1.21 -1.47
C GLY A 44 23.97 -1.45 -0.22
N CYS A 45 23.97 -2.68 0.30
CA CYS A 45 24.90 -3.26 1.28
C CYS A 45 24.62 -3.00 2.79
N PHE A 46 24.33 -4.06 3.55
CA PHE A 46 25.27 -4.64 4.54
C PHE A 46 24.65 -5.83 5.30
N GLU A 47 25.11 -7.05 5.01
CA GLU A 47 24.96 -8.20 5.90
C GLU A 47 26.13 -8.21 6.92
N ARG A 48 25.82 -8.35 8.22
CA ARG A 48 26.50 -9.19 9.23
C ARG A 48 26.18 -8.71 10.67
N CYS A 49 25.47 -9.53 11.43
CA CYS A 49 25.93 -10.03 12.76
C CYS A 49 24.84 -10.84 13.47
N LEU A 50 24.82 -12.15 13.23
CA LEU A 50 24.22 -13.09 14.19
C LEU A 50 25.24 -14.21 14.47
N LYS A 51 25.98 -14.04 15.57
CA LYS A 51 26.72 -15.14 16.19
C LYS A 51 26.56 -15.08 17.71
N ARG A 52 26.08 -16.23 18.21
CA ARG A 52 26.35 -16.87 19.52
C ARG A 52 25.46 -16.51 20.70
N ARG A 53 24.54 -17.43 21.02
CA ARG A 53 24.45 -18.04 22.35
C ARG A 53 24.22 -19.57 22.27
N ARG A 54 25.23 -20.32 22.74
CA ARG A 54 25.22 -21.66 23.38
C ARG A 54 26.19 -21.48 24.56
N ALA A 55 26.06 -22.00 25.77
CA ALA A 55 25.21 -22.98 26.47
C ALA A 55 25.00 -22.43 27.92
N ASN A 56 24.18 -22.96 28.83
CA ASN A 56 24.11 -24.34 29.32
C ASN A 56 22.78 -24.58 30.09
N PRO A 57 22.33 -25.82 30.19
CA PRO A 57 21.13 -26.21 30.92
C PRO A 57 21.45 -26.69 32.36
N GLU A 58 20.38 -26.88 33.13
CA GLU A 58 20.20 -27.77 34.29
C GLU A 58 19.80 -27.11 35.62
N GLU A 59 18.58 -27.51 36.01
CA GLU A 59 18.05 -27.67 37.37
C GLU A 59 17.64 -26.44 38.18
N ASN A 60 16.36 -26.05 38.03
CA ASN A 60 15.48 -25.86 39.19
C ASN A 60 13.99 -25.95 38.78
N VAL A 61 13.33 -27.08 39.07
CA VAL A 61 11.88 -27.26 38.85
C VAL A 61 11.14 -26.76 40.10
N GLY A 62 11.20 -25.44 40.33
CA GLY A 62 10.19 -24.76 41.12
C GLY A 62 9.06 -24.39 40.17
N PHE A 63 7.80 -24.67 40.53
CA PHE A 63 6.63 -24.12 39.85
C PHE A 63 6.72 -22.59 39.89
N SER A 64 7.40 -22.03 38.89
CA SER A 64 7.52 -20.61 38.67
C SER A 64 6.11 -20.16 38.32
N ALA A 65 5.53 -19.31 39.17
CA ALA A 65 4.32 -18.59 38.84
C ALA A 65 4.50 -18.09 37.41
N THR A 66 3.63 -18.53 36.50
CA THR A 66 3.69 -18.19 35.09
C THR A 66 3.69 -16.66 35.02
N GLU A 67 4.87 -16.06 34.89
CA GLU A 67 5.04 -14.62 34.75
C GLU A 67 4.07 -14.23 33.63
N PRO A 68 3.16 -13.28 33.87
CA PRO A 68 2.13 -12.94 32.91
C PRO A 68 2.84 -12.60 31.60
N ALA A 69 2.49 -13.35 30.54
CA ALA A 69 3.06 -13.15 29.22
C ALA A 69 2.95 -11.67 28.84
N GLU A 70 3.99 -11.14 28.20
CA GLU A 70 4.04 -9.78 27.68
C GLU A 70 2.84 -9.53 26.75
N ARG A 71 1.79 -8.93 27.30
CA ARG A 71 0.46 -8.84 26.67
C ARG A 71 0.25 -7.52 25.94
N TRP A 72 1.02 -6.51 26.30
CA TRP A 72 0.84 -5.15 25.82
C TRP A 72 2.01 -4.75 24.93
N VAL A 73 1.73 -3.94 23.91
CA VAL A 73 2.77 -3.35 23.06
C VAL A 73 2.56 -1.85 22.96
N VAL A 74 3.66 -1.10 22.98
CA VAL A 74 3.66 0.33 22.64
C VAL A 74 4.68 0.58 21.54
N TRP A 75 4.28 1.39 20.57
CA TRP A 75 5.16 1.90 19.54
C TRP A 75 5.55 3.33 19.89
N VAL A 76 6.84 3.62 19.88
CA VAL A 76 7.36 4.95 20.21
C VAL A 76 8.30 5.45 19.12
N SER A 77 8.31 6.76 18.92
CA SER A 77 9.27 7.46 18.07
C SER A 77 10.22 8.31 18.93
N ILE A 78 11.46 8.45 18.48
CA ILE A 78 12.42 9.36 19.12
C ILE A 78 12.43 10.68 18.36
N ASP A 79 12.25 11.80 19.05
CA ASP A 79 12.41 13.12 18.44
C ASP A 79 13.88 13.34 18.04
N PRO A 80 14.18 13.52 16.74
CA PRO A 80 15.56 13.64 16.28
C PRO A 80 16.27 14.89 16.79
N ARG A 81 15.55 15.86 17.36
CA ARG A 81 16.13 17.11 17.91
C ARG A 81 16.43 17.03 19.40
N SER A 82 15.48 16.52 20.20
CA SER A 82 15.60 16.51 21.66
C SER A 82 15.98 15.14 22.25
N GLY A 83 15.78 14.05 21.51
CA GLY A 83 15.90 12.69 22.03
C GLY A 83 14.75 12.28 22.95
N GLN A 84 13.67 13.06 23.02
CA GLN A 84 12.47 12.69 23.77
C GLN A 84 11.74 11.53 23.11
N ILE A 85 11.11 10.70 23.95
CA ILE A 85 10.28 9.56 23.54
C ILE A 85 8.85 10.04 23.36
N PHE A 86 8.28 9.84 22.17
CA PHE A 86 6.90 10.15 21.86
C PHE A 86 6.16 8.87 21.48
N PRO A 87 5.15 8.42 22.25
CA PRO A 87 4.33 7.30 21.84
C PRO A 87 3.55 7.66 20.58
N TYR A 88 3.34 6.66 19.73
CA TYR A 88 2.34 6.78 18.70
C TYR A 88 0.95 6.68 19.31
N PRO A 89 -0.04 7.43 18.79
CA PRO A 89 -1.43 7.23 19.14
C PRO A 89 -1.84 5.77 18.98
N LYS A 90 -2.74 5.31 19.84
CA LYS A 90 -3.18 3.92 19.92
C LYS A 90 -3.59 3.33 18.57
N GLU A 91 -4.32 4.09 17.76
CA GLU A 91 -4.78 3.66 16.44
C GLU A 91 -3.60 3.41 15.49
N VAL A 92 -2.55 4.24 15.59
CA VAL A 92 -1.31 4.08 14.82
C VAL A 92 -0.49 2.91 15.34
N SER A 93 -0.39 2.75 16.67
CA SER A 93 0.26 1.59 17.28
C SER A 93 -0.41 0.28 16.86
N GLN A 94 -1.74 0.23 16.77
CA GLN A 94 -2.49 -0.92 16.25
C GLN A 94 -2.18 -1.17 14.78
N LEU A 95 -2.16 -0.12 13.95
CA LEU A 95 -1.84 -0.21 12.52
C LEU A 95 -0.44 -0.78 12.29
N LEU A 96 0.57 -0.28 13.03
CA LEU A 96 1.95 -0.76 12.96
C LEU A 96 2.07 -2.22 13.40
N GLU A 97 1.41 -2.59 14.49
CA GLU A 97 1.43 -3.96 15.01
C GLU A 97 0.77 -4.94 14.04
N LEU A 98 -0.36 -4.57 13.42
CA LEU A 98 -1.01 -5.38 12.40
C LEU A 98 -0.12 -5.54 11.17
N GLY A 99 0.51 -4.45 10.70
CA GLY A 99 1.43 -4.52 9.56
C GLY A 99 2.62 -5.43 9.84
N LEU A 100 3.20 -5.34 11.03
CA LEU A 100 4.28 -6.22 11.45
C LEU A 100 3.85 -7.69 11.49
N LYS A 101 2.67 -7.99 12.06
CA LYS A 101 2.13 -9.36 12.12
C LYS A 101 1.80 -9.94 10.74
N ARG A 102 1.48 -9.10 9.75
CA ARG A 102 1.29 -9.51 8.35
C ARG A 102 2.60 -9.75 7.59
N GLY A 103 3.72 -9.27 8.12
CA GLY A 103 5.00 -9.29 7.43
C GLY A 103 5.13 -8.17 6.39
N ASP A 104 4.39 -7.08 6.56
CA ASP A 104 4.51 -5.90 5.70
C ASP A 104 5.93 -5.30 5.86
N ALA A 105 6.58 -4.95 4.75
CA ALA A 105 7.90 -4.33 4.79
C ALA A 105 7.87 -2.88 5.31
N ALA A 106 6.73 -2.20 5.12
CA ALA A 106 6.50 -0.85 5.57
C ALA A 106 5.00 -0.56 5.72
N VAL A 107 4.65 0.40 6.57
CA VAL A 107 3.28 0.84 6.81
C VAL A 107 3.19 2.35 6.60
N SER A 108 2.28 2.78 5.71
CA SER A 108 1.97 4.19 5.51
C SER A 108 1.02 4.68 6.61
N LEU A 109 1.35 5.80 7.24
CA LEU A 109 0.55 6.43 8.29
C LEU A 109 -0.47 7.45 7.74
N GLY A 110 -0.41 7.73 6.43
CA GLY A 110 -1.31 8.67 5.75
C GLY A 110 -0.98 10.16 5.98
N ASP A 111 -1.83 11.02 5.43
CA ASP A 111 -1.60 12.48 5.38
C ASP A 111 -1.69 13.16 6.74
N SER A 112 -2.44 12.59 7.69
CA SER A 112 -2.50 13.07 9.09
C SER A 112 -1.14 12.98 9.79
N PHE A 113 -0.23 12.15 9.26
CA PHE A 113 1.17 12.03 9.70
C PHE A 113 2.15 12.56 8.66
N PHE A 114 1.74 13.53 7.84
CA PHE A 114 2.58 14.16 6.81
C PHE A 114 3.11 13.16 5.76
N GLY A 115 2.29 12.16 5.41
CA GLY A 115 2.68 11.10 4.48
C GLY A 115 3.83 10.24 5.02
N ALA A 116 3.94 10.12 6.34
CA ALA A 116 4.99 9.32 6.95
C ALA A 116 4.79 7.82 6.66
N THR A 117 5.91 7.13 6.46
CA THR A 117 5.96 5.68 6.31
C THR A 117 6.88 5.11 7.37
N VAL A 118 6.47 4.04 8.05
CA VAL A 118 7.33 3.31 8.99
C VAL A 118 7.81 2.03 8.33
N GLU A 119 9.12 1.93 8.16
CA GLU A 119 9.81 0.74 7.67
C GLU A 119 9.85 -0.31 8.79
N LEU A 120 9.40 -1.54 8.49
CA LEU A 120 9.21 -2.64 9.44
C LEU A 120 10.27 -3.76 9.33
N SER A 121 11.32 -3.55 8.54
CA SER A 121 12.34 -4.55 8.23
C SER A 121 13.33 -4.81 9.38
N ASP A 122 13.71 -6.07 9.55
CA ASP A 122 14.91 -6.52 10.28
C ASP A 122 15.03 -6.05 11.75
N GLY A 123 13.89 -5.83 12.42
CA GLY A 123 13.86 -5.39 13.82
C GLY A 123 14.37 -3.96 14.05
N ASN A 124 14.70 -3.23 12.99
CA ASN A 124 15.13 -1.84 13.03
C ASN A 124 14.03 -0.97 12.43
N PHE A 125 13.16 -0.45 13.27
CA PHE A 125 12.03 0.34 12.82
C PHE A 125 12.44 1.79 12.58
N GLN A 126 12.10 2.31 11.41
CA GLN A 126 12.42 3.69 11.05
C GLN A 126 11.23 4.38 10.41
N GLN A 127 10.86 5.54 10.93
CA GLN A 127 9.90 6.43 10.29
C GLN A 127 10.63 7.27 9.24
N ARG A 128 10.09 7.32 8.04
CA ARG A 128 10.52 8.17 6.92
C ARG A 128 9.42 9.16 6.57
N THR A 129 9.84 10.37 6.24
CA THR A 129 9.02 11.46 5.69
C THR A 129 9.81 12.12 4.57
N ALA A 130 9.15 12.94 3.75
CA ALA A 130 9.85 13.73 2.72
C ALA A 130 10.97 14.64 3.29
N ARG A 131 10.91 15.00 4.58
CA ARG A 131 11.83 15.95 5.24
C ARG A 131 12.89 15.27 6.11
N GLY A 132 12.88 13.96 6.25
CA GLY A 132 13.82 13.23 7.11
C GLY A 132 13.20 12.01 7.79
N GLY A 133 13.90 11.45 8.78
CA GLY A 133 13.46 10.24 9.47
C GLY A 133 13.72 10.23 10.97
N ARG A 134 13.06 9.31 11.65
CA ARG A 134 13.11 9.11 13.11
C ARG A 134 13.31 7.63 13.41
N ASP A 135 14.02 7.34 14.48
CA ASP A 135 14.08 5.97 15.01
C ASP A 135 12.75 5.65 15.69
N VAL A 136 12.25 4.45 15.42
CA VAL A 136 11.02 3.91 16.01
C VAL A 136 11.38 2.67 16.82
N GLN A 137 10.69 2.45 17.93
CA GLN A 137 10.86 1.27 18.77
C GLN A 137 9.52 0.64 19.06
N ARG A 138 9.50 -0.69 19.00
CA ARG A 138 8.40 -1.53 19.45
C ARG A 138 8.78 -2.12 20.80
N LEU A 139 7.98 -1.87 21.82
CA LEU A 139 8.29 -2.25 23.19
C LEU A 139 7.15 -3.09 23.76
N LEU A 140 7.52 -4.22 24.34
CA LEU A 140 6.59 -5.12 25.02
C LEU A 140 6.48 -4.71 26.49
N LEU A 141 5.24 -4.62 26.98
CA LEU A 141 4.93 -4.22 28.33
C LEU A 141 4.17 -5.34 29.05
N ARG A 142 4.40 -5.44 30.36
CA ARG A 142 3.68 -6.37 31.23
C ARG A 142 2.33 -5.78 31.65
N ARG A 143 2.29 -4.46 31.84
CA ARG A 143 1.12 -3.69 32.23
C ARG A 143 0.98 -2.46 31.32
N PRO A 144 -0.24 -2.00 31.01
CA PRO A 144 -0.44 -0.87 30.13
C PRO A 144 0.10 0.44 30.72
N GLU A 145 0.17 0.58 32.05
CA GLU A 145 0.67 1.78 32.74
C GLU A 145 2.18 1.77 32.99
N GLU A 146 2.89 0.78 32.45
CA GLU A 146 4.33 0.64 32.64
C GLU A 146 5.09 1.81 31.99
N THR A 147 6.11 2.31 32.69
CA THR A 147 7.00 3.34 32.14
C THR A 147 8.01 2.70 31.20
N VAL A 148 8.19 3.32 30.04
CA VAL A 148 9.19 2.91 29.06
C VAL A 148 10.51 3.62 29.36
N THR A 149 11.59 2.86 29.38
CA THR A 149 12.96 3.36 29.46
C THR A 149 13.73 3.02 28.20
N LEU A 150 14.31 4.02 27.54
CA LEU A 150 15.19 3.85 26.39
C LEU A 150 16.51 4.57 26.59
N TRP A 151 17.57 4.01 26.03
CA TRP A 151 18.88 4.66 25.96
C TRP A 151 19.03 5.30 24.59
N VAL A 152 19.27 6.61 24.58
CA VAL A 152 19.43 7.39 23.35
C VAL A 152 20.79 8.06 23.33
N ARG A 153 21.36 8.26 22.14
CA ARG A 153 22.62 8.99 21.97
C ARG A 153 22.44 10.07 20.92
N GLN A 154 22.98 11.25 21.21
CA GLN A 154 23.06 12.33 20.23
C GLN A 154 24.20 12.04 19.25
N GLY A 155 23.85 11.75 17.99
CA GLY A 155 24.81 11.74 16.90
C GLY A 155 25.10 13.15 16.38
N ARG A 156 25.84 13.24 15.26
CA ARG A 156 26.16 14.53 14.62
C ARG A 156 24.92 15.32 14.19
N TYR A 157 23.86 14.63 13.78
CA TYR A 157 22.67 15.26 13.17
C TYR A 157 21.33 14.81 13.73
N ARG A 158 21.30 13.73 14.53
CA ARG A 158 20.06 13.20 15.11
C ARG A 158 20.32 12.41 16.37
N TRP A 159 19.30 12.34 17.22
CA TRP A 159 19.22 11.35 18.28
C TRP A 159 18.85 9.98 17.69
N SER A 160 19.45 8.92 18.22
CA SER A 160 19.17 7.53 17.87
C SER A 160 19.10 6.65 19.11
N VAL A 161 18.37 5.55 19.02
CA VAL A 161 18.33 4.53 20.09
C VAL A 161 19.64 3.74 20.07
N VAL A 162 20.17 3.41 21.25
CA VAL A 162 21.41 2.65 21.43
C VAL A 162 21.28 1.69 22.61
N ASP A 163 22.21 0.75 22.73
CA ASP A 163 22.27 -0.14 23.90
C ASP A 163 22.70 0.60 25.17
N ALA A 164 22.19 0.12 26.31
CA ALA A 164 22.58 0.60 27.63
C ALA A 164 24.11 0.49 27.83
N GLY A 165 24.72 1.54 28.39
CA GLY A 165 26.17 1.59 28.62
C GLY A 165 27.01 2.04 27.41
N THR A 166 26.39 2.31 26.26
CA THR A 166 27.09 2.94 25.13
C THR A 166 27.64 4.30 25.56
N ALA A 167 28.91 4.59 25.23
CA ALA A 167 29.53 5.87 25.58
C ALA A 167 28.72 7.07 25.02
N GLY A 168 28.38 8.01 25.89
CA GLY A 168 27.56 9.18 25.56
C GLY A 168 26.06 8.91 25.43
N SER A 169 25.58 7.71 25.80
CA SER A 169 24.15 7.42 25.91
C SER A 169 23.52 8.14 27.10
N GLN A 170 22.24 8.45 26.97
CA GLN A 170 21.40 9.07 27.99
C GLN A 170 20.14 8.21 28.16
N GLU A 171 19.79 7.93 29.40
CA GLU A 171 18.54 7.28 29.74
C GLU A 171 17.38 8.28 29.59
N ARG A 172 16.33 7.85 28.92
CA ARG A 172 15.07 8.59 28.78
C ARG A 172 13.94 7.71 29.25
N VAL A 173 13.09 8.28 30.07
CA VAL A 173 11.92 7.60 30.64
C VAL A 173 10.68 8.35 30.21
N ALA A 174 9.63 7.62 29.84
CA ALA A 174 8.36 8.21 29.50
C ALA A 174 7.20 7.30 29.93
N SER A 175 6.11 7.90 30.40
CA SER A 175 4.90 7.20 30.88
C SER A 175 3.89 7.05 29.75
N MET A 176 3.31 5.86 29.58
CA MET A 176 2.54 5.48 28.39
C MET A 176 1.16 4.84 28.67
N PRO A 177 0.34 5.36 29.60
CA PRO A 177 -0.84 4.62 30.06
C PRO A 177 -1.92 4.42 29.00
N GLU A 178 -2.11 5.34 28.06
CA GLU A 178 -3.25 5.31 27.12
C GLU A 178 -2.92 4.69 25.76
N GLU A 179 -1.63 4.65 25.39
CA GLU A 179 -1.17 4.29 24.04
C GLU A 179 -0.78 2.83 23.90
N ALA A 180 -0.80 2.07 25.00
CA ALA A 180 -0.54 0.64 25.00
C ALA A 180 -1.68 -0.13 24.30
N VAL A 181 -1.30 -1.05 23.42
CA VAL A 181 -2.21 -1.93 22.66
C VAL A 181 -2.20 -3.31 23.29
N ASP A 182 -3.39 -3.82 23.62
CA ASP A 182 -3.58 -5.21 24.10
C ASP A 182 -3.48 -6.18 22.91
N LEU A 183 -2.42 -6.98 22.88
CA LEU A 183 -2.17 -7.92 21.79
C LEU A 183 -3.27 -8.97 21.64
N SER A 184 -3.91 -9.37 22.75
CA SER A 184 -5.02 -10.34 22.72
C SER A 184 -6.25 -9.78 22.01
N LYS A 185 -6.59 -8.51 22.27
CA LYS A 185 -7.71 -7.85 21.58
C LYS A 185 -7.44 -7.66 20.10
N LEU A 186 -6.19 -7.41 19.74
CA LEU A 186 -5.79 -7.24 18.34
C LEU A 186 -5.92 -8.56 17.57
N GLU A 187 -5.59 -9.68 18.20
CA GLU A 187 -5.79 -11.02 17.62
C GLU A 187 -7.27 -11.35 17.44
N GLU A 188 -8.10 -11.10 18.45
CA GLU A 188 -9.56 -11.24 18.33
C GLU A 188 -10.14 -10.40 17.19
N GLN A 189 -9.65 -9.16 17.02
CA GLN A 189 -10.11 -8.28 15.94
C GLN A 189 -9.72 -8.84 14.56
N ARG A 190 -8.51 -9.38 14.42
CA ARG A 190 -8.05 -10.01 13.19
C ARG A 190 -8.86 -11.25 12.84
N GLU A 191 -9.23 -12.07 13.83
CA GLU A 191 -10.08 -13.25 13.60
C GLU A 191 -11.52 -12.89 13.24
N ARG A 192 -12.01 -11.74 13.71
CA ARG A 192 -13.34 -11.21 13.36
C ARG A 192 -13.39 -10.55 11.99
N GLU A 193 -12.27 -10.03 11.50
CA GLU A 193 -12.21 -9.52 10.14
C GLU A 193 -12.52 -10.70 9.22
N PRO A 194 -13.61 -10.64 8.44
CA PRO A 194 -13.92 -11.72 7.53
C PRO A 194 -12.69 -11.95 6.66
N PRO A 195 -12.33 -13.22 6.39
CA PRO A 195 -11.22 -13.49 5.49
C PRO A 195 -11.39 -12.62 4.24
N PRO A 196 -10.31 -12.03 3.71
CA PRO A 196 -10.41 -11.27 2.47
C PRO A 196 -11.23 -12.13 1.50
N PRO A 197 -12.28 -11.57 0.88
CA PRO A 197 -13.17 -12.34 0.03
C PRO A 197 -12.29 -13.12 -0.92
N ASP A 198 -12.52 -14.44 -1.02
CA ASP A 198 -11.72 -15.29 -1.89
C ASP A 198 -11.71 -14.63 -3.27
N ASP A 199 -10.53 -14.21 -3.75
CA ASP A 199 -10.37 -13.49 -5.02
C ASP A 199 -10.94 -14.30 -6.20
N ARG A 200 -11.31 -15.58 -5.97
CA ARG A 200 -12.03 -16.44 -6.92
C ARG A 200 -13.49 -16.05 -7.14
N GLU A 201 -14.14 -15.35 -6.21
CA GLU A 201 -15.55 -14.93 -6.34
C GLU A 201 -15.72 -13.48 -6.81
N GLY A 202 -14.64 -12.72 -6.94
CA GLY A 202 -14.77 -11.36 -7.44
C GLY A 202 -14.93 -11.33 -8.96
N VAL A 203 -15.78 -10.42 -9.43
CA VAL A 203 -15.90 -10.08 -10.85
C VAL A 203 -14.67 -9.25 -11.23
N ALA A 204 -13.95 -9.67 -12.27
CA ALA A 204 -12.82 -8.89 -12.78
C ALA A 204 -13.29 -7.50 -13.24
N LEU A 205 -12.52 -6.46 -12.91
CA LEU A 205 -12.85 -5.09 -13.26
C LEU A 205 -12.02 -4.68 -14.49
N TRP A 206 -12.70 -4.31 -15.57
CA TRP A 206 -12.08 -3.69 -16.73
C TRP A 206 -12.24 -2.17 -16.67
N GLN A 207 -11.15 -1.47 -16.97
CA GLN A 207 -11.12 -0.02 -17.06
C GLN A 207 -10.60 0.42 -18.43
N TRP A 208 -11.03 1.60 -18.88
CA TRP A 208 -10.58 2.24 -20.12
C TRP A 208 -9.80 3.50 -19.79
N CYS A 209 -8.72 3.76 -20.55
CA CYS A 209 -7.90 4.93 -20.34
C CYS A 209 -8.42 6.14 -21.13
N HIS A 210 -8.42 7.31 -20.50
CA HIS A 210 -8.71 8.59 -21.15
C HIS A 210 -7.59 9.04 -22.11
N GLU A 211 -6.35 8.57 -21.88
CA GLU A 211 -5.21 8.86 -22.73
C GLU A 211 -5.14 7.95 -23.96
N LEU A 212 -4.68 8.54 -25.07
CA LEU A 212 -4.54 7.82 -26.33
C LEU A 212 -3.15 7.20 -26.45
N HIS A 213 -3.08 6.08 -27.18
CA HIS A 213 -1.84 5.38 -27.51
C HIS A 213 -1.04 4.86 -26.29
N VAL A 214 -1.72 4.68 -25.15
CA VAL A 214 -1.13 4.11 -23.94
C VAL A 214 -0.65 2.68 -24.21
N THR A 215 0.62 2.44 -23.93
CA THR A 215 1.23 1.10 -23.95
C THR A 215 1.03 0.41 -22.59
N PRO A 216 1.13 -0.94 -22.53
CA PRO A 216 1.05 -1.68 -21.26
C PRO A 216 2.04 -1.18 -20.20
N ALA A 217 3.29 -0.89 -20.59
CA ALA A 217 4.31 -0.36 -19.67
C ALA A 217 3.95 1.04 -19.12
N GLN A 218 3.31 1.88 -19.93
CA GLN A 218 2.85 3.19 -19.47
C GLN A 218 1.63 3.07 -18.56
N ALA A 219 0.71 2.15 -18.85
CA ALA A 219 -0.51 1.93 -18.08
C ALA A 219 -0.26 1.57 -16.60
N GLU A 220 0.90 0.99 -16.28
CA GLU A 220 1.29 0.69 -14.90
C GLU A 220 1.61 1.92 -14.07
N HIS A 221 1.94 3.04 -14.72
CA HIS A 221 2.40 4.28 -14.08
C HIS A 221 1.35 5.40 -14.14
N LEU A 222 0.20 5.18 -14.79
CA LEU A 222 -0.87 6.16 -14.87
C LEU A 222 -1.68 6.18 -13.57
N GLU A 223 -1.96 7.39 -13.09
CA GLU A 223 -2.82 7.62 -11.93
C GLU A 223 -4.27 7.16 -12.18
N ASP A 224 -5.01 6.87 -11.11
CA ASP A 224 -6.41 6.42 -11.16
C ASP A 224 -7.34 7.40 -11.90
N CYS A 225 -6.99 8.70 -11.93
CA CYS A 225 -7.77 9.74 -12.62
C CYS A 225 -7.80 9.59 -14.16
N PHE A 226 -6.87 8.81 -14.73
CA PHE A 226 -6.83 8.51 -16.17
C PHE A 226 -7.71 7.32 -16.56
N TRP A 227 -8.38 6.68 -15.60
CA TRP A 227 -9.12 5.45 -15.83
C TRP A 227 -10.63 5.63 -15.60
N GLY A 228 -11.41 5.33 -16.63
CA GLY A 228 -12.85 5.16 -16.55
C GLY A 228 -13.23 3.70 -16.31
N ILE A 229 -14.27 3.47 -15.52
CA ILE A 229 -14.81 2.13 -15.26
C ILE A 229 -15.91 1.82 -16.28
N TYR A 230 -15.86 0.64 -16.90
CA TYR A 230 -17.00 0.15 -17.68
C TYR A 230 -18.17 -0.18 -16.75
N THR A 231 -19.40 -0.08 -17.25
CA THR A 231 -20.59 -0.54 -16.50
C THR A 231 -20.46 -2.03 -16.17
N GLU A 232 -21.19 -2.52 -15.17
CA GLU A 232 -21.19 -3.93 -14.77
C GLU A 232 -21.45 -4.87 -15.96
N GLN A 233 -22.49 -4.58 -16.75
CA GLN A 233 -22.83 -5.36 -17.94
C GLN A 233 -21.68 -5.40 -18.97
N GLN A 234 -21.04 -4.26 -19.24
CA GLN A 234 -19.90 -4.20 -20.15
C GLN A 234 -18.70 -4.96 -19.60
N ASN A 235 -18.40 -4.83 -18.29
CA ASN A 235 -17.34 -5.60 -17.64
C ASN A 235 -17.57 -7.11 -17.76
N SER A 236 -18.79 -7.58 -17.52
CA SER A 236 -19.14 -9.00 -17.67
C SER A 236 -18.92 -9.48 -19.11
N GLN A 237 -19.35 -8.70 -20.11
CA GLN A 237 -19.15 -9.04 -21.52
C GLN A 237 -17.66 -9.12 -21.89
N ILE A 238 -16.86 -8.15 -21.43
CA ILE A 238 -15.42 -8.13 -21.69
C ILE A 238 -14.72 -9.30 -21.00
N GLU A 239 -15.07 -9.58 -19.75
CA GLU A 239 -14.48 -10.68 -18.98
C GLU A 239 -14.86 -12.04 -19.56
N GLU A 240 -16.12 -12.25 -19.95
CA GLU A 240 -16.59 -13.48 -20.58
C GLU A 240 -15.83 -13.76 -21.89
N ALA A 241 -15.72 -12.76 -22.77
CA ALA A 241 -14.97 -12.88 -24.03
C ALA A 241 -13.47 -13.12 -23.78
N TYR A 242 -12.88 -12.48 -22.78
CA TYR A 242 -11.48 -12.68 -22.40
C TYR A 242 -11.24 -14.11 -21.88
N GLN A 243 -12.09 -14.61 -20.97
CA GLN A 243 -12.00 -15.98 -20.44
C GLN A 243 -12.29 -17.03 -21.52
N GLY A 244 -13.17 -16.71 -22.47
CA GLY A 244 -13.44 -17.51 -23.66
C GLY A 244 -12.31 -17.53 -24.69
N ALA A 245 -11.20 -16.83 -24.43
CA ALA A 245 -10.07 -16.66 -25.35
C ALA A 245 -10.47 -16.09 -26.73
N GLU A 246 -11.52 -15.26 -26.76
CA GLU A 246 -11.89 -14.53 -27.96
C GLU A 246 -10.81 -13.50 -28.33
N ARG A 247 -10.73 -13.12 -29.61
CA ARG A 247 -9.76 -12.12 -30.07
C ARG A 247 -10.22 -10.69 -29.84
N GLN A 248 -11.53 -10.49 -29.79
CA GLN A 248 -12.15 -9.19 -29.63
C GLN A 248 -13.60 -9.35 -29.15
N VAL A 249 -14.15 -8.31 -28.54
CA VAL A 249 -15.57 -8.21 -28.17
C VAL A 249 -16.10 -6.84 -28.56
N GLU A 250 -17.36 -6.77 -28.99
CA GLU A 250 -18.02 -5.52 -29.29
C GLU A 250 -18.88 -5.07 -28.11
N ILE A 251 -18.70 -3.83 -27.68
CA ILE A 251 -19.43 -3.21 -26.58
C ILE A 251 -20.07 -1.91 -27.02
N THR A 252 -21.18 -1.54 -26.40
CA THR A 252 -21.86 -0.26 -26.65
C THR A 252 -21.65 0.66 -25.45
N VAL A 253 -21.07 1.85 -25.68
CA VAL A 253 -20.88 2.88 -24.65
C VAL A 253 -21.68 4.12 -25.07
N GLY A 254 -22.82 4.35 -24.39
CA GLY A 254 -23.78 5.38 -24.80
C GLY A 254 -24.37 5.08 -26.18
N VAL A 255 -24.17 5.98 -27.14
CA VAL A 255 -24.66 5.83 -28.53
C VAL A 255 -23.59 5.32 -29.51
N ARG A 256 -22.43 4.90 -29.00
CA ARG A 256 -21.28 4.49 -29.81
C ARG A 256 -20.97 3.02 -29.60
N GLN A 257 -20.59 2.35 -30.67
CA GLN A 257 -20.08 0.98 -30.63
C GLN A 257 -18.55 0.99 -30.68
N TYR A 258 -17.96 0.17 -29.83
CA TYR A 258 -16.52 0.01 -29.72
C TYR A 258 -16.18 -1.46 -29.76
N GLN A 259 -15.03 -1.76 -30.35
CA GLN A 259 -14.42 -3.08 -30.37
C GLN A 259 -13.26 -3.09 -29.39
N VAL A 260 -13.33 -3.95 -28.39
CA VAL A 260 -12.22 -4.24 -27.48
C VAL A 260 -11.44 -5.41 -28.08
N VAL A 261 -10.21 -5.15 -28.51
CA VAL A 261 -9.31 -6.14 -29.13
C VAL A 261 -8.29 -6.60 -28.10
N PHE A 262 -8.33 -7.88 -27.74
CA PHE A 262 -7.42 -8.47 -26.75
C PHE A 262 -6.03 -8.64 -27.35
N GLY A 263 -5.01 -8.16 -26.63
CA GLY A 263 -3.61 -8.21 -27.06
C GLY A 263 -2.90 -9.50 -26.63
N PRO A 264 -1.62 -9.66 -27.03
CA PRO A 264 -0.79 -10.77 -26.55
C PRO A 264 -0.38 -10.64 -25.07
N ILE A 265 -0.59 -9.49 -24.46
CA ILE A 265 -0.24 -9.22 -23.05
C ILE A 265 -1.48 -9.47 -22.20
N PRO A 266 -1.46 -10.45 -21.27
CA PRO A 266 -2.60 -10.77 -20.42
C PRO A 266 -3.10 -9.55 -19.64
N GLY A 267 -4.42 -9.38 -19.58
CA GLY A 267 -5.05 -8.26 -18.88
C GLY A 267 -4.89 -6.90 -19.55
N PHE A 268 -4.40 -6.84 -20.81
CA PHE A 268 -4.36 -5.61 -21.59
C PHE A 268 -5.10 -5.77 -22.93
N ALA A 269 -5.93 -4.78 -23.26
CA ALA A 269 -6.67 -4.75 -24.52
C ALA A 269 -6.64 -3.35 -25.15
N ARG A 270 -7.00 -3.25 -26.43
CA ARG A 270 -7.14 -1.98 -27.15
C ARG A 270 -8.59 -1.72 -27.46
N GLN A 271 -9.05 -0.49 -27.26
CA GLN A 271 -10.37 -0.07 -27.75
C GLN A 271 -10.24 0.57 -29.13
N GLU A 272 -11.01 0.09 -30.08
CA GLU A 272 -11.16 0.66 -31.43
C GLU A 272 -12.62 1.04 -31.66
N VAL A 273 -12.89 2.04 -32.50
CA VAL A 273 -14.27 2.39 -32.85
C VAL A 273 -14.78 1.38 -33.88
N SER A 274 -15.88 0.68 -33.57
CA SER A 274 -16.49 -0.28 -34.49
C SER A 274 -17.05 0.46 -35.71
N GLY A 275 -16.47 0.20 -36.88
CA GLY A 275 -16.99 0.67 -38.15
C GLY A 275 -16.84 2.17 -38.41
N THR A 276 -16.11 2.51 -39.47
CA THR A 276 -16.34 3.74 -40.23
C THR A 276 -17.69 3.67 -40.97
N SER A 277 -18.79 3.50 -40.24
CA SER A 277 -20.12 3.69 -40.78
C SER A 277 -20.33 5.19 -40.94
N CYS A 278 -19.99 5.68 -42.13
CA CYS A 278 -20.39 6.95 -42.74
C CYS A 278 -21.32 7.81 -41.87
N LEU A 279 -20.82 8.97 -41.43
CA LEU A 279 -21.68 10.06 -40.97
C LEU A 279 -22.86 10.22 -41.94
N PRO A 280 -24.11 10.39 -41.47
CA PRO A 280 -25.16 10.87 -42.35
C PRO A 280 -24.70 12.23 -42.89
N ARG A 281 -24.45 12.29 -44.21
CA ARG A 281 -24.34 13.56 -44.93
C ARG A 281 -25.67 14.27 -44.73
N PHE A 282 -25.72 15.22 -43.80
CA PHE A 282 -26.74 16.26 -43.82
C PHE A 282 -26.48 17.10 -45.07
N THR A 283 -27.11 16.72 -46.19
CA THR A 283 -27.31 17.65 -47.29
C THR A 283 -28.27 18.71 -46.79
N GLN A 284 -27.76 19.91 -46.53
CA GLN A 284 -28.58 21.11 -46.45
C GLN A 284 -29.27 21.28 -47.80
N HIS A 285 -30.56 20.98 -47.86
CA HIS A 285 -31.43 21.52 -48.90
C HIS A 285 -31.76 22.94 -48.50
N GLY A 286 -31.11 23.90 -49.16
CA GLY A 286 -31.71 25.20 -49.47
C GLY A 286 -32.52 25.08 -50.75
#